data_AF-A0A2G6FFF2-F1
#
_entry.id   AF-A0A2G6FFF2-F1
#
_cell.length_a   1.000
_cell.length_b   1.000
_cell.length_c   1.000
_cell.angle_alpha   90.00
_cell.angle_beta   90.00
_cell.angle_gamma   90.00
#
_symmetry.space_group_name_H-M   'P 1'
#
loop_
_entity.id
_entity.type
_entity.pdbx_description
1 polymer ?
#
loop_
_entity_poly.entity_id
_entity_poly.type
_entity_poly.pdbx_seq_one_letter_code
_entity_poly.pdbx_strand_id
1 'polypeptide(L)'
;AALEILIATPAVRNLIRDAKTFQILSAMQTGKKYGMQTLDDAIEDLLTRKMISGDDAYSNAVEKARFMKYLKKTPSDFTEV
;
A
#
# COMPACT_ATOMS: atom_id res chain seq x y z
N ALA A 1 7.42 11.85 3.25
CA ALA A 1 6.67 11.40 2.07
C ALA A 1 6.52 9.88 2.14
N ALA A 2 5.38 9.33 1.74
CA ALA A 2 5.19 7.89 1.52
C ALA A 2 5.39 7.61 0.02
N LEU A 3 6.07 6.52 -0.32
CA LEU A 3 6.37 6.15 -1.71
C LEU A 3 6.08 4.68 -1.94
N GLU A 4 5.53 4.38 -3.11
CA GLU A 4 5.48 3.01 -3.65
C GLU A 4 6.69 2.79 -4.54
N ILE A 5 7.33 1.63 -4.40
CA ILE A 5 8.55 1.28 -5.11
C ILE A 5 8.38 -0.10 -5.75
N LEU A 6 8.27 -0.12 -7.08
CA LEU A 6 8.29 -1.33 -7.89
C LEU A 6 9.63 -1.45 -8.60
N ILE A 7 10.35 -2.56 -8.36
CA ILE A 7 11.59 -2.86 -9.07
C ILE A 7 11.29 -3.75 -10.27
N ALA A 8 11.74 -3.35 -11.45
CA ALA A 8 11.60 -4.14 -12.67
C ALA A 8 12.52 -5.37 -12.63
N THR A 9 12.13 -6.42 -11.92
CA THR A 9 12.80 -7.73 -11.95
C THR A 9 12.43 -8.50 -13.22
N PRO A 10 13.14 -9.58 -13.60
CA PRO A 10 12.73 -10.42 -14.71
C PRO A 10 11.28 -10.94 -14.58
N ALA A 11 10.86 -11.32 -13.36
CA ALA A 11 9.49 -11.76 -13.09
C ALA A 11 8.46 -10.66 -13.33
N VAL A 12 8.69 -9.45 -12.79
CA VAL A 12 7.79 -8.29 -13.01
C VAL A 12 7.69 -7.93 -14.49
N ARG A 13 8.82 -7.92 -15.22
CA ARG A 13 8.82 -7.69 -16.67
C ARG A 13 8.00 -8.73 -17.43
N ASN A 14 8.05 -10.01 -17.03
CA ASN A 14 7.21 -11.05 -17.62
C ASN A 14 5.73 -10.78 -17.36
N LEU A 15 5.35 -10.41 -16.13
CA LEU A 15 3.97 -10.07 -15.80
C LEU A 15 3.43 -8.93 -16.68
N ILE A 16 4.25 -7.91 -16.94
CA ILE A 16 3.88 -6.79 -17.81
C ILE A 16 3.69 -7.26 -19.26
N ARG A 17 4.63 -8.05 -19.81
CA ARG A 17 4.55 -8.57 -21.18
C ARG A 17 3.34 -9.47 -21.42
N ASP A 18 2.98 -10.26 -20.41
CA ASP A 18 1.85 -11.20 -20.47
C ASP A 18 0.50 -10.54 -20.11
N ALA A 19 0.46 -9.21 -19.90
CA ALA A 19 -0.72 -8.48 -19.41
C ALA A 19 -1.30 -9.01 -18.07
N LYS A 20 -0.46 -9.62 -17.24
CA LYS A 20 -0.81 -10.11 -15.89
C LYS A 20 -0.49 -9.08 -14.81
N THR A 21 -0.79 -7.81 -15.08
CA THR A 21 -0.46 -6.67 -14.20
C THR A 21 -1.13 -6.77 -12.83
N PHE A 22 -2.30 -7.41 -12.75
CA PHE A 22 -3.00 -7.67 -11.48
C PHE A 22 -2.17 -8.51 -10.48
N GLN A 23 -1.17 -9.27 -10.94
CA GLN A 23 -0.28 -10.04 -10.06
C GLN A 23 0.90 -9.21 -9.51
N ILE A 24 1.12 -7.98 -10.00
CA ILE A 24 2.27 -7.16 -9.63
C ILE A 24 2.23 -6.82 -8.13
N LEU A 25 1.05 -6.57 -7.55
CA LEU A 25 0.94 -6.28 -6.11
C LEU A 25 1.47 -7.45 -5.26
N SER A 26 1.08 -8.69 -5.58
CA SER A 26 1.60 -9.88 -4.91
C SER A 26 3.11 -10.07 -5.12
N ALA A 27 3.61 -9.72 -6.31
CA ALA A 27 5.05 -9.72 -6.58
C ALA A 27 5.80 -8.67 -5.73
N MET A 28 5.23 -7.49 -5.48
CA MET A 28 5.82 -6.48 -4.59
C MET A 28 5.85 -6.94 -3.13
N GLN A 29 4.75 -7.55 -2.64
CA GLN A 29 4.66 -8.07 -1.27
C GLN A 29 5.77 -9.09 -0.97
N THR A 30 6.07 -9.96 -1.93
CA THR A 30 7.16 -10.96 -1.82
C THR A 30 8.53 -10.42 -2.26
N GLY A 31 8.56 -9.24 -2.89
CA GLY A 31 9.72 -8.58 -3.46
C GLY A 31 10.47 -7.63 -2.53
N LYS A 32 10.11 -7.55 -1.23
CA LYS A 32 10.73 -6.66 -0.24
C LYS A 32 12.27 -6.77 -0.19
N LYS A 33 12.80 -7.99 -0.35
CA LYS A 33 14.25 -8.24 -0.40
C LYS A 33 14.99 -7.53 -1.55
N TYR A 34 14.26 -7.14 -2.59
CA TYR A 34 14.78 -6.38 -3.72
C TYR A 34 14.59 -4.86 -3.53
N GLY A 35 14.12 -4.41 -2.36
CA GLY A 35 13.79 -3.01 -2.10
C GLY A 35 12.42 -2.58 -2.59
N MET A 36 11.53 -3.52 -2.92
CA MET A 36 10.14 -3.18 -3.26
C MET A 36 9.35 -2.79 -2.00
N GLN A 37 8.40 -1.88 -2.17
CA GLN A 37 7.55 -1.38 -1.10
C GLN A 37 6.19 -0.99 -1.68
N THR A 38 5.09 -1.45 -1.07
CA THR A 38 3.74 -0.99 -1.41
C THR A 38 3.48 0.37 -0.76
N LEU A 39 2.57 1.18 -1.31
CA LEU A 39 2.19 2.45 -0.69
C LEU A 39 1.68 2.26 0.75
N ASP A 40 0.84 1.25 0.99
CA ASP A 40 0.27 0.97 2.31
C ASP A 40 1.35 0.58 3.34
N ASP A 41 2.38 -0.16 2.93
CA ASP A 41 3.51 -0.48 3.82
C ASP A 41 4.32 0.79 4.16
N ALA A 42 4.47 1.72 3.21
CA ALA A 42 5.11 3.01 3.47
C ALA A 42 4.30 3.90 4.40
N ILE A 43 2.98 3.94 4.23
CA ILE A 43 2.06 4.67 5.11
C ILE A 43 2.08 4.08 6.52
N GLU A 44 2.06 2.75 6.66
CA GLU A 44 2.10 2.08 7.95
C GLU A 44 3.42 2.34 8.70
N ASP A 45 4.57 2.39 8.01
CA ASP A 45 5.84 2.76 8.63
C ASP A 45 5.79 4.18 9.20
N LEU A 46 5.34 5.17 8.40
CA LEU A 46 5.21 6.55 8.85
C LEU A 46 4.24 6.69 10.02
N LEU A 47 3.12 5.96 10.01
CA LEU A 47 2.13 5.96 11.08
C LEU A 47 2.72 5.34 12.37
N THR A 48 3.41 4.22 12.25
CA THR A 48 4.06 3.53 13.38
C THR A 48 5.12 4.42 14.03
N ARG A 49 5.85 5.18 13.20
CA ARG A 49 6.82 6.19 13.63
C ARG A 49 6.17 7.50 14.11
N LYS A 50 4.84 7.57 14.16
CA LYS A 50 4.03 8.73 14.57
C LYS A 50 4.34 10.00 13.77
N MET A 51 4.76 9.84 12.52
CA MET A 51 5.05 10.96 11.61
C MET A 51 3.79 11.51 10.93
N ILE A 52 2.72 10.72 10.89
CA ILE A 52 1.42 11.08 10.32
C ILE A 52 0.30 10.66 11.29
N SER A 53 -0.89 11.25 11.14
CA SER A 53 -2.06 10.85 11.92
C SER A 53 -2.74 9.60 11.34
N GLY A 54 -3.59 8.95 12.14
CA GLY A 54 -4.42 7.85 11.65
C GLY A 54 -5.40 8.30 10.56
N ASP A 55 -5.91 9.53 10.65
CA ASP A 55 -6.78 10.15 9.65
C ASP A 55 -6.03 10.37 8.31
N ASP A 56 -4.78 10.85 8.37
CA ASP A 56 -3.93 10.99 7.17
C ASP A 56 -3.61 9.63 6.55
N ALA A 57 -3.26 8.64 7.38
CA ALA A 57 -2.97 7.29 6.93
C ALA A 57 -4.17 6.67 6.21
N TYR A 58 -5.36 6.73 6.84
CA TYR A 58 -6.59 6.26 6.24
C TYR A 58 -6.91 6.99 4.94
N SER A 59 -6.81 8.33 4.91
CA SER A 59 -7.17 9.13 3.73
C SER A 59 -6.27 8.84 2.51
N ASN A 60 -5.01 8.47 2.73
CA ASN A 60 -4.04 8.23 1.66
C ASN A 60 -3.80 6.74 1.33
N ALA A 61 -4.27 5.81 2.16
CA ALA A 61 -4.11 4.37 1.93
C ALA A 61 -4.92 3.85 0.74
N VAL A 62 -4.43 2.78 0.11
CA VAL A 62 -5.18 2.00 -0.87
C VAL A 62 -6.16 1.08 -0.15
N GLU A 63 -5.68 0.25 0.77
CA GLU A 63 -6.52 -0.62 1.60
C GLU A 63 -7.00 0.12 2.87
N LYS A 64 -8.07 0.91 2.72
CA LYS A 64 -8.67 1.70 3.82
C LYS A 64 -8.95 0.88 5.08
N ALA A 65 -9.42 -0.35 4.92
CA ALA A 65 -9.75 -1.26 6.01
C ALA A 65 -8.56 -1.52 6.96
N ARG A 66 -7.33 -1.58 6.41
CA ARG A 66 -6.10 -1.78 7.20
C ARG A 66 -5.86 -0.66 8.21
N PHE A 67 -6.30 0.56 7.90
CA PHE A 67 -6.03 1.76 8.69
C PHE A 67 -7.22 2.24 9.53
N MET A 68 -8.41 1.65 9.34
CA MET A 68 -9.64 2.08 10.01
C MET A 68 -9.53 2.08 11.55
N LYS A 69 -8.79 1.12 12.12
CA LYS A 69 -8.55 1.02 13.58
C LYS A 69 -7.76 2.18 14.18
N TYR A 70 -7.11 3.00 13.37
CA TYR A 70 -6.34 4.17 13.83
C TYR A 70 -7.13 5.47 13.78
N LEU A 71 -8.37 5.44 13.29
CA LEU A 71 -9.23 6.60 13.24
C LEU A 71 -9.75 6.96 14.63
N LYS A 72 -9.78 8.25 14.94
CA LYS A 72 -10.36 8.77 16.19
C LYS A 72 -11.89 8.75 16.18
N LYS A 73 -12.48 8.83 14.99
CA LYS A 73 -13.93 8.77 14.76
C LYS A 73 -14.20 7.71 13.70
N THR A 74 -15.15 6.83 13.96
CA THR A 74 -15.61 5.88 12.95
C THR A 74 -16.21 6.68 11.78
N PRO A 75 -15.80 6.42 10.53
CA PRO A 75 -16.43 7.03 9.36
C PRO A 75 -17.92 6.72 9.37
N SER A 76 -18.75 7.72 9.09
CA SER A 76 -20.21 7.58 9.11
C SER A 76 -20.78 6.78 7.94
N ASP A 77 -19.98 6.48 6.91
CA ASP A 77 -20.48 5.85 5.68
C ASP A 77 -19.63 4.64 5.26
N PHE A 78 -20.32 3.50 5.11
CA PHE A 78 -19.75 2.18 4.82
C PHE A 78 -20.09 1.68 3.40
N THR A 79 -20.59 2.52 2.49
CA THR A 79 -21.15 2.04 1.21
C THR A 79 -20.92 2.98 0.02
N GLU A 80 -19.67 3.35 -0.27
CA GLU A 80 -19.35 3.75 -1.64
C GLU A 80 -18.29 2.79 -2.19
N VAL A 81 -18.68 2.24 -3.34
CA VAL A 81 -18.23 1.01 -4.00
C VAL A 81 -16.81 1.12 -4.54
#